data_AF-A0A1M6SIQ6-F1
#
_entry.id   AF-A0A1M6SIQ6-F1
#
_cell.length_a   1.000
_cell.length_b   1.000
_cell.length_c   1.000
_cell.angle_alpha   90.00
_cell.angle_beta   90.00
_cell.angle_gamma   90.00
#
_symmetry.space_group_name_H-M   'P 1'
#
loop_
_entity.id
_entity.type
_entity.pdbx_description
1 polymer ?
#
loop_
_entity_poly.entity_id
_entity_poly.type
_entity_poly.pdbx_seq_one_letter_code
_entity_poly.pdbx_strand_id
1 'polypeptide(L)'
;MEENRCALWSKADISMKGRIIMTEFPKRARTIRWENDILIFDGERTIEMPELTMEIMEKLADYKPVGFYVKNNALTDELLMPFIGSKNMVNFGVEYGRLTDVCFYVFATMPKLRYLLLDGNRRITGSSLNVMKECKIDLLTLNHTGLNDNGLLQAASIPKLTHIQIDHTAVTYEGLLNIANHPRIEPVSKEQFNQEQMEHFSKLQREKAKKSVKLDQQAVEECQKILKDFFEAMTIWEKYVSQKGFEDEEVKLQLMNIWEQYVSEKPRLGYRPLALSYSPAGTYSEDMFIDAEQLTKNKLYIYTKTKSAGFERRFLMKRIGEKWKIEALQERLDGWQRIGL
;
A
#
# COMPACT_ATOMS: atom_id res chain seq x y z
N MET A 1 -20.10 2.61 4.54
CA MET A 1 -19.37 3.39 5.57
C MET A 1 -18.77 4.67 4.97
N GLU A 2 -19.16 5.04 3.74
CA GLU A 2 -18.59 6.13 2.93
C GLU A 2 -19.08 7.56 3.23
N GLU A 3 -20.28 7.76 3.78
CA GLU A 3 -20.84 9.12 3.98
C GLU A 3 -20.07 9.99 4.99
N ASN A 4 -19.11 9.41 5.74
CA ASN A 4 -18.39 10.11 6.80
C ASN A 4 -16.98 10.60 6.42
N ARG A 5 -16.51 10.43 5.17
CA ARG A 5 -15.15 10.90 4.77
C ARG A 5 -15.11 12.23 4.01
N CYS A 6 -16.21 12.65 3.36
CA CYS A 6 -16.42 14.04 2.91
C CYS A 6 -16.98 14.96 4.02
N ALA A 7 -17.13 14.45 5.24
CA ALA A 7 -17.81 15.12 6.35
C ALA A 7 -17.08 16.34 6.94
N LEU A 8 -15.89 16.69 6.45
CA LEU A 8 -15.20 17.91 6.88
C LEU A 8 -15.87 19.19 6.35
N TRP A 9 -16.67 19.11 5.28
CA TRP A 9 -17.37 20.26 4.72
C TRP A 9 -18.84 20.02 4.38
N SER A 10 -19.31 18.76 4.25
CA SER A 10 -20.73 18.48 3.99
C SER A 10 -21.65 18.59 5.23
N LYS A 11 -21.09 18.55 6.45
CA LYS A 11 -21.83 18.72 7.71
C LYS A 11 -21.85 20.16 8.24
N ALA A 12 -21.26 21.12 7.51
CA ALA A 12 -21.51 22.53 7.78
C ALA A 12 -22.88 22.87 7.19
N ASP A 13 -23.90 22.56 7.99
CA ASP A 13 -25.30 22.94 7.88
C ASP A 13 -25.57 24.09 6.89
N ILE A 14 -26.41 23.81 5.89
CA ILE A 14 -27.03 24.81 5.00
C ILE A 14 -28.09 25.63 5.79
N SER A 15 -28.21 25.41 7.11
CA SER A 15 -28.98 26.26 8.01
C SER A 15 -28.42 27.69 8.00
N MET A 16 -29.12 28.59 7.30
CA MET A 16 -28.92 30.05 7.38
C MET A 16 -29.26 30.63 8.76
N LYS A 17 -29.68 29.82 9.75
CA LYS A 17 -30.03 30.31 11.09
C LYS A 17 -28.76 30.50 11.91
N GLY A 18 -28.33 31.75 12.07
CA GLY A 18 -27.28 32.15 13.03
C GLY A 18 -26.05 32.87 12.48
N ARG A 19 -26.02 33.25 11.19
CA ARG A 19 -24.86 33.95 10.61
C ARG A 19 -24.80 35.41 11.04
N ILE A 20 -23.58 35.88 11.35
CA ILE A 20 -23.31 37.28 11.73
C ILE A 20 -22.83 38.02 10.49
N ILE A 21 -23.64 38.97 9.99
CA ILE A 21 -23.26 39.84 8.88
C ILE A 21 -22.24 40.86 9.38
N MET A 22 -21.08 40.91 8.71
CA MET A 22 -20.00 41.84 9.02
C MET A 22 -19.86 42.88 7.90
N THR A 23 -19.51 44.11 8.29
CA THR A 23 -19.16 45.21 7.36
C THR A 23 -17.64 45.33 7.15
N GLU A 24 -16.85 44.67 8.00
CA GLU A 24 -15.38 44.69 7.96
C GLU A 24 -14.81 43.29 8.16
N PHE A 25 -13.58 43.08 7.71
CA PHE A 25 -12.86 41.82 7.85
C PHE A 25 -12.56 41.49 9.32
N PRO A 26 -12.70 40.23 9.77
CA PRO A 26 -12.40 39.86 11.14
C PRO A 26 -10.89 39.98 11.44
N LYS A 27 -10.51 40.18 12.70
CA LYS A 27 -9.09 40.25 13.10
C LYS A 27 -8.32 38.94 12.90
N ARG A 28 -9.03 37.80 12.94
CA ARG A 28 -8.49 36.46 12.74
C ARG A 28 -9.52 35.59 12.05
N ALA A 29 -9.04 34.63 11.26
CA ALA A 29 -9.83 33.59 10.65
C ALA A 29 -8.99 32.32 10.54
N ARG A 30 -9.58 31.16 10.86
CA ARG A 30 -8.95 29.86 10.74
C ARG A 30 -9.42 29.12 9.50
N THR A 31 -10.70 29.26 9.15
CA THR A 31 -11.27 28.74 7.90
C THR A 31 -11.96 29.85 7.12
N ILE A 32 -11.84 29.78 5.80
CA ILE A 32 -12.36 30.79 4.88
C ILE A 32 -13.08 30.05 3.75
N ARG A 33 -14.30 30.48 3.47
CA ARG A 33 -15.12 29.94 2.37
C ARG A 33 -15.67 31.08 1.53
N TRP A 34 -15.68 30.93 0.21
CA TRP A 34 -16.43 31.81 -0.68
C TRP A 34 -17.44 30.99 -1.48
N GLU A 35 -18.71 31.36 -1.42
CA GLU A 35 -19.79 30.71 -2.16
C GLU A 35 -20.93 31.71 -2.41
N ASN A 36 -21.40 31.79 -3.67
CA ASN A 36 -22.51 32.66 -4.09
C ASN A 36 -22.34 34.11 -3.61
N ASP A 37 -21.20 34.72 -3.92
CA ASP A 37 -20.87 36.11 -3.58
C ASP A 37 -20.82 36.40 -2.08
N ILE A 38 -20.68 35.37 -1.25
CA ILE A 38 -20.56 35.50 0.21
C ILE A 38 -19.26 34.88 0.67
N LEU A 39 -18.46 35.69 1.34
CA LEU A 39 -17.27 35.27 2.05
C LEU A 39 -17.63 34.91 3.50
N ILE A 40 -17.32 33.69 3.93
CA ILE A 40 -17.68 33.11 5.21
C ILE A 40 -16.40 32.76 5.96
N PHE A 41 -16.27 33.26 7.19
CA PHE A 41 -15.15 33.01 8.08
C PHE A 41 -15.58 32.15 9.27
N ASP A 42 -14.81 31.09 9.54
CA ASP A 42 -15.04 30.16 10.65
C ASP A 42 -16.46 29.57 10.71
N GLY A 43 -17.19 29.58 9.58
CA GLY A 43 -18.55 29.04 9.44
C GLY A 43 -19.68 29.98 9.89
N GLU A 44 -19.39 31.07 10.58
CA GLU A 44 -20.40 31.91 11.24
C GLU A 44 -20.46 33.33 10.70
N ARG A 45 -19.30 33.93 10.43
CA ARG A 45 -19.18 35.36 10.12
C ARG A 45 -19.16 35.56 8.61
N THR A 46 -20.00 36.45 8.09
CA THR A 46 -20.18 36.61 6.64
C THR A 46 -20.00 38.03 6.15
N ILE A 47 -19.39 38.20 4.98
CA ILE A 47 -19.24 39.47 4.25
C ILE A 47 -19.70 39.25 2.82
N GLU A 48 -20.55 40.14 2.30
CA GLU A 48 -20.88 40.15 0.88
C GLU A 48 -19.63 40.54 0.07
N MET A 49 -19.27 39.68 -0.87
CA MET A 49 -18.05 39.78 -1.64
C MET A 49 -18.31 39.27 -3.06
N PRO A 50 -18.64 40.14 -4.03
CA PRO A 50 -19.01 39.73 -5.39
C PRO A 50 -17.84 39.11 -6.17
N GLU A 51 -16.60 39.43 -5.82
CA GLU A 51 -15.43 38.89 -6.50
C GLU A 51 -14.23 38.72 -5.57
N LEU A 52 -13.32 37.82 -5.95
CA LEU A 52 -12.06 37.59 -5.26
C LEU A 52 -10.92 38.19 -6.08
N THR A 53 -10.61 39.46 -5.80
CA THR A 53 -9.46 40.16 -6.41
C THR A 53 -8.15 39.68 -5.79
N MET A 54 -7.01 40.02 -6.43
CA MET A 54 -5.69 39.70 -5.88
C MET A 54 -5.49 40.30 -4.47
N GLU A 55 -5.87 41.56 -4.26
CA GLU A 55 -5.78 42.24 -2.96
C GLU A 55 -6.58 41.50 -1.88
N ILE A 56 -7.77 41.00 -2.22
CA ILE A 56 -8.55 40.18 -1.30
C ILE A 56 -7.81 38.88 -1.02
N MET A 57 -7.32 38.18 -2.05
CA MET A 57 -6.61 36.90 -1.88
C MET A 57 -5.35 37.03 -1.01
N GLU A 58 -4.59 38.11 -1.16
CA GLU A 58 -3.46 38.45 -0.29
C GLU A 58 -3.91 38.61 1.17
N LYS A 59 -4.96 39.41 1.39
CA LYS A 59 -5.54 39.58 2.72
C LYS A 59 -6.05 38.27 3.32
N LEU A 60 -6.61 37.37 2.50
CA LEU A 60 -7.07 36.05 2.96
C LEU A 60 -5.89 35.13 3.32
N ALA A 61 -4.80 35.19 2.57
CA ALA A 61 -3.58 34.43 2.85
C ALA A 61 -2.88 34.88 4.14
N ASP A 62 -2.94 36.18 4.47
CA ASP A 62 -2.35 36.75 5.69
C ASP A 62 -2.92 36.18 6.99
N TYR A 63 -4.16 35.67 6.97
CA TYR A 63 -4.73 34.94 8.11
C TYR A 63 -4.02 33.62 8.41
N LYS A 64 -3.20 33.11 7.49
CA LYS A 64 -2.55 31.79 7.55
C LYS A 64 -3.57 30.69 7.88
N PRO A 65 -4.67 30.60 7.10
CA PRO A 65 -5.77 29.72 7.41
C PRO A 65 -5.35 28.24 7.37
N VAL A 66 -6.13 27.43 8.07
CA VAL A 66 -6.03 25.96 8.04
C VAL A 66 -6.91 25.40 6.92
N GLY A 67 -7.96 26.13 6.51
CA GLY A 67 -8.85 25.74 5.42
C GLY A 67 -9.27 26.92 4.55
N PHE A 68 -9.22 26.72 3.23
CA PHE A 68 -9.72 27.66 2.23
C PHE A 68 -10.56 26.91 1.19
N TYR A 69 -11.76 27.40 0.91
CA TYR A 69 -12.66 26.77 -0.06
C TYR A 69 -13.40 27.82 -0.90
N VAL A 70 -13.41 27.63 -2.21
CA VAL A 70 -14.13 28.50 -3.16
C VAL A 70 -14.96 27.61 -4.08
N LYS A 71 -16.20 28.01 -4.37
CA LYS A 71 -17.07 27.29 -5.30
C LYS A 71 -17.73 28.25 -6.29
N ASN A 72 -17.84 27.83 -7.55
CA ASN A 72 -18.50 28.57 -8.63
C ASN A 72 -17.92 29.98 -8.86
N ASN A 73 -16.61 30.12 -8.66
CA ASN A 73 -15.89 31.37 -8.91
C ASN A 73 -14.88 31.18 -10.04
N ALA A 74 -14.68 32.18 -10.90
CA ALA A 74 -13.73 32.14 -12.00
C ALA A 74 -12.25 32.28 -11.57
N LEU A 75 -11.87 31.67 -10.43
CA LEU A 75 -10.55 31.74 -9.84
C LEU A 75 -9.50 31.08 -10.75
N THR A 76 -8.39 31.78 -10.97
CA THR A 76 -7.26 31.36 -11.82
C THR A 76 -6.03 30.99 -10.98
N ASP A 77 -5.05 30.31 -11.58
CA ASP A 77 -3.82 29.91 -10.89
C ASP A 77 -3.03 31.11 -10.31
N GLU A 78 -3.11 32.27 -10.96
CA GLU A 78 -2.46 33.50 -10.51
C GLU A 78 -3.01 33.97 -9.16
N LEU A 79 -4.34 33.91 -8.97
CA LEU A 79 -5.00 34.28 -7.71
C LEU A 79 -4.64 33.33 -6.55
N LEU A 80 -4.03 32.18 -6.82
CA LEU A 80 -3.54 31.27 -5.78
C LEU A 80 -2.15 31.62 -5.26
N MET A 81 -1.38 32.44 -5.98
CA MET A 81 0.01 32.79 -5.64
C MET A 81 0.19 33.31 -4.20
N PRO A 82 -0.73 34.11 -3.62
CA PRO A 82 -0.60 34.55 -2.24
C PRO A 82 -0.54 33.42 -1.20
N PHE A 83 -1.05 32.23 -1.52
CA PHE A 83 -1.04 31.07 -0.62
C PHE A 83 0.26 30.25 -0.66
N ILE A 84 1.24 30.62 -1.50
CA ILE A 84 2.53 29.94 -1.59
C ILE A 84 3.20 29.87 -0.20
N GLY A 85 3.65 28.68 0.16
CA GLY A 85 4.36 28.43 1.42
C GLY A 85 3.48 28.43 2.66
N SER A 86 2.14 28.35 2.52
CA SER A 86 1.22 28.33 3.65
C SER A 86 1.51 27.13 4.59
N LYS A 87 2.07 27.44 5.77
CA LYS A 87 2.57 26.44 6.74
C LYS A 87 1.46 25.73 7.52
N ASN A 88 0.24 26.27 7.47
CA ASN A 88 -0.89 25.79 8.27
C ASN A 88 -2.02 25.19 7.44
N MET A 89 -2.00 25.36 6.12
CA MET A 89 -3.05 24.86 5.24
C MET A 89 -3.13 23.33 5.31
N VAL A 90 -4.32 22.83 5.63
CA VAL A 90 -4.62 21.38 5.66
C VAL A 90 -5.66 21.05 4.59
N ASN A 91 -6.63 21.96 4.37
CA ASN A 91 -7.74 21.77 3.45
C ASN A 91 -7.76 22.90 2.42
N PHE A 92 -7.61 22.59 1.14
CA PHE A 92 -7.74 23.59 0.07
C PHE A 92 -8.76 23.10 -0.95
N GLY A 93 -9.68 23.97 -1.36
CA GLY A 93 -10.65 23.63 -2.39
C GLY A 93 -10.99 24.81 -3.29
N VAL A 94 -11.05 24.54 -4.58
CA VAL A 94 -11.56 25.46 -5.59
C VAL A 94 -12.36 24.59 -6.54
N GLU A 95 -13.68 24.65 -6.43
CA GLU A 95 -14.59 23.86 -7.26
C GLU A 95 -15.24 24.74 -8.33
N TYR A 96 -15.39 24.19 -9.53
CA TYR A 96 -15.94 24.86 -10.70
C TYR A 96 -15.25 26.19 -11.03
N GLY A 97 -13.92 26.21 -10.89
CA GLY A 97 -13.06 27.34 -11.22
C GLY A 97 -12.44 27.28 -12.60
N ARG A 98 -11.37 28.05 -12.80
CA ARG A 98 -10.58 28.11 -14.05
C ARG A 98 -9.14 27.68 -13.83
N LEU A 99 -8.88 26.87 -12.82
CA LEU A 99 -7.55 26.35 -12.52
C LEU A 99 -7.02 25.45 -13.63
N THR A 100 -5.70 25.46 -13.78
CA THR A 100 -4.97 24.59 -14.69
C THR A 100 -3.95 23.76 -13.91
N ASP A 101 -3.15 22.96 -14.59
CA ASP A 101 -2.07 22.18 -13.99
C ASP A 101 -0.98 23.05 -13.30
N VAL A 102 -1.00 24.38 -13.49
CA VAL A 102 -0.10 25.31 -12.78
C VAL A 102 -0.39 25.38 -11.28
N CYS A 103 -1.64 25.20 -10.83
CA CYS A 103 -1.99 25.27 -9.40
C CYS A 103 -1.21 24.26 -8.53
N PHE A 104 -0.81 23.11 -9.08
CA PHE A 104 -0.09 22.09 -8.33
C PHE A 104 1.29 22.56 -7.83
N TYR A 105 1.92 23.52 -8.52
CA TYR A 105 3.16 24.14 -8.04
C TYR A 105 2.93 24.96 -6.77
N VAL A 106 1.78 25.63 -6.64
CA VAL A 106 1.40 26.35 -5.42
C VAL A 106 1.12 25.36 -4.29
N PHE A 107 0.31 24.32 -4.55
CA PHE A 107 -0.05 23.32 -3.55
C PHE A 107 1.14 22.51 -3.04
N ALA A 108 2.13 22.23 -3.90
CA ALA A 108 3.36 21.53 -3.52
C ALA A 108 4.18 22.26 -2.45
N THR A 109 3.99 23.57 -2.30
CA THR A 109 4.68 24.37 -1.27
C THR A 109 4.05 24.29 0.12
N MET A 110 2.91 23.60 0.29
CA MET A 110 2.14 23.55 1.53
C MET A 110 2.44 22.25 2.33
N PRO A 111 3.31 22.27 3.35
CA PRO A 111 3.81 21.06 4.00
C PRO A 111 2.76 20.27 4.80
N LYS A 112 1.64 20.91 5.17
CA LYS A 112 0.55 20.31 5.96
C LYS A 112 -0.68 19.95 5.14
N LEU A 113 -0.67 20.19 3.83
CA LEU A 113 -1.83 19.92 2.98
C LEU A 113 -2.18 18.42 3.01
N ARG A 114 -3.48 18.12 3.13
CA ARG A 114 -4.05 16.77 3.22
C ARG A 114 -5.23 16.57 2.29
N TYR A 115 -6.09 17.58 2.16
CA TYR A 115 -7.33 17.49 1.38
C TYR A 115 -7.32 18.55 0.30
N LEU A 116 -7.44 18.11 -0.95
CA LEU A 116 -7.45 18.99 -2.12
C LEU A 116 -8.71 18.70 -2.95
N LEU A 117 -9.62 19.68 -3.00
CA LEU A 117 -10.91 19.58 -3.68
C LEU A 117 -10.91 20.43 -4.95
N LEU A 118 -10.83 19.81 -6.13
CA LEU A 118 -10.61 20.52 -7.41
C LEU A 118 -11.66 20.19 -8.47
N ASP A 119 -12.83 19.72 -8.04
CA ASP A 119 -13.89 19.29 -8.94
C ASP A 119 -14.32 20.42 -9.89
N GLY A 120 -14.66 20.08 -11.13
CA GLY A 120 -15.16 21.02 -12.12
C GLY A 120 -14.11 21.94 -12.77
N ASN A 121 -12.84 21.88 -12.37
CA ASN A 121 -11.77 22.60 -13.07
C ASN A 121 -11.37 21.86 -14.36
N ARG A 122 -12.14 22.07 -15.43
CA ARG A 122 -12.03 21.34 -16.70
C ARG A 122 -10.66 21.40 -17.38
N ARG A 123 -9.80 22.37 -17.03
CA ARG A 123 -8.46 22.55 -17.61
C ARG A 123 -7.35 21.81 -16.85
N ILE A 124 -7.67 21.19 -15.72
CA ILE A 124 -6.74 20.32 -15.00
C ILE A 124 -6.66 19.00 -15.75
N THR A 125 -5.49 18.67 -16.30
CA THR A 125 -5.24 17.39 -17.00
C THR A 125 -4.43 16.41 -16.15
N GLY A 126 -3.81 16.91 -15.07
CA GLY A 126 -2.97 16.12 -14.18
C GLY A 126 -1.53 15.93 -14.68
N SER A 127 -1.11 16.61 -15.76
CA SER A 127 0.21 16.43 -16.37
C SER A 127 1.37 16.81 -15.43
N SER A 128 1.13 17.72 -14.48
CA SER A 128 2.10 18.19 -13.49
C SER A 128 1.88 17.62 -12.08
N LEU A 129 0.97 16.65 -11.88
CA LEU A 129 0.67 16.12 -10.54
C LEU A 129 1.89 15.54 -9.81
N ASN A 130 2.91 15.10 -10.55
CA ASN A 130 4.15 14.57 -10.00
C ASN A 130 4.95 15.59 -9.15
N VAL A 131 4.73 16.89 -9.32
CA VAL A 131 5.36 17.93 -8.48
C VAL A 131 4.94 17.80 -7.02
N MET A 132 3.80 17.15 -6.77
CA MET A 132 3.28 16.87 -5.44
C MET A 132 3.81 15.56 -4.81
N LYS A 133 4.83 14.92 -5.38
CA LYS A 133 5.39 13.64 -4.87
C LYS A 133 5.81 13.65 -3.39
N GLU A 134 6.26 14.81 -2.88
CA GLU A 134 6.67 14.97 -1.48
C GLU A 134 5.50 15.33 -0.56
N CYS A 135 4.34 15.63 -1.13
CA CYS A 135 3.14 15.97 -0.37
C CYS A 135 2.53 14.72 0.26
N LYS A 136 1.83 14.94 1.37
CA LYS A 136 1.13 13.87 2.11
C LYS A 136 -0.38 14.02 1.92
N ILE A 137 -0.81 14.09 0.66
CA ILE A 137 -2.23 14.25 0.31
C ILE A 137 -2.96 12.95 0.65
N ASP A 138 -4.03 13.04 1.42
CA ASP A 138 -4.89 11.91 1.75
C ASP A 138 -6.03 11.79 0.72
N LEU A 139 -6.65 12.93 0.37
CA LEU A 139 -7.77 13.02 -0.56
C LEU A 139 -7.51 14.06 -1.66
N LEU A 140 -7.68 13.63 -2.91
CA LEU A 140 -7.67 14.48 -4.10
C LEU A 140 -8.96 14.26 -4.89
N THR A 141 -9.80 15.28 -5.03
CA THR A 141 -10.99 15.19 -5.89
C THR A 141 -10.74 15.92 -7.20
N LEU A 142 -10.96 15.22 -8.31
CA LEU A 142 -10.75 15.70 -9.67
C LEU A 142 -11.96 15.37 -10.55
N ASN A 143 -13.15 15.30 -9.96
CA ASN A 143 -14.36 15.00 -10.73
C ASN A 143 -14.62 16.13 -11.73
N HIS A 144 -15.16 15.81 -12.90
CA HIS A 144 -15.46 16.81 -13.94
C HIS A 144 -14.24 17.66 -14.37
N THR A 145 -13.03 17.11 -14.29
CA THR A 145 -11.80 17.74 -14.79
C THR A 145 -11.37 17.14 -16.14
N GLY A 146 -10.32 17.70 -16.73
CA GLY A 146 -9.68 17.15 -17.93
C GLY A 146 -8.69 16.01 -17.65
N LEU A 147 -8.71 15.42 -16.44
CA LEU A 147 -7.82 14.34 -16.04
C LEU A 147 -7.90 13.18 -17.04
N ASN A 148 -6.76 12.71 -17.53
CA ASN A 148 -6.65 11.57 -18.44
C ASN A 148 -5.74 10.48 -17.86
N ASP A 149 -5.56 9.38 -18.61
CA ASP A 149 -4.75 8.23 -18.16
C ASP A 149 -3.33 8.60 -17.74
N ASN A 150 -2.68 9.49 -18.50
CA ASN A 150 -1.35 9.96 -18.15
C ASN A 150 -1.37 10.80 -16.87
N GLY A 151 -2.36 11.69 -16.71
CA GLY A 151 -2.54 12.46 -15.48
C GLY A 151 -2.81 11.58 -14.26
N LEU A 152 -3.62 10.53 -14.40
CA LEU A 152 -3.87 9.56 -13.32
C LEU A 152 -2.59 8.79 -12.96
N LEU A 153 -1.77 8.44 -13.95
CA LEU A 153 -0.45 7.83 -13.71
C LEU A 153 0.48 8.78 -12.94
N GLN A 154 0.48 10.08 -13.27
CA GLN A 154 1.22 11.08 -12.49
C GLN A 154 0.68 11.18 -11.04
N ALA A 155 -0.64 11.11 -10.85
CA ALA A 155 -1.26 11.09 -9.52
C ALA A 155 -0.77 9.89 -8.68
N ALA A 156 -0.64 8.72 -9.32
CA ALA A 156 -0.11 7.50 -8.69
C ALA A 156 1.39 7.57 -8.32
N SER A 157 2.10 8.63 -8.72
CA SER A 157 3.47 8.89 -8.24
C SER A 157 3.52 9.52 -6.84
N ILE A 158 2.38 9.98 -6.31
CA ILE A 158 2.26 10.58 -4.98
C ILE A 158 2.16 9.44 -3.94
N PRO A 159 3.23 9.10 -3.20
CA PRO A 159 3.33 7.81 -2.50
C PRO A 159 2.35 7.61 -1.35
N LYS A 160 1.75 8.70 -0.86
CA LYS A 160 0.80 8.70 0.25
C LYS A 160 -0.64 8.98 -0.16
N LEU A 161 -0.90 9.15 -1.46
CA LEU A 161 -2.26 9.37 -1.94
C LEU A 161 -3.12 8.15 -1.63
N THR A 162 -4.14 8.36 -0.79
CA THR A 162 -5.04 7.28 -0.37
C THR A 162 -6.32 7.27 -1.17
N HIS A 163 -6.94 8.42 -1.43
CA HIS A 163 -8.22 8.50 -2.14
C HIS A 163 -8.12 9.49 -3.29
N ILE A 164 -8.57 9.07 -4.47
CA ILE A 164 -8.70 9.95 -5.63
C ILE A 164 -10.11 9.80 -6.24
N GLN A 165 -10.82 10.91 -6.44
CA GLN A 165 -12.12 10.89 -7.11
C GLN A 165 -11.96 11.34 -8.57
N ILE A 166 -12.48 10.54 -9.49
CA ILE A 166 -12.18 10.66 -10.94
C ILE A 166 -13.44 10.56 -11.81
N ASP A 167 -14.63 10.79 -11.27
CA ASP A 167 -15.87 10.75 -12.05
C ASP A 167 -15.90 11.85 -13.11
N HIS A 168 -16.46 11.54 -14.28
CA HIS A 168 -16.58 12.46 -15.42
C HIS A 168 -15.24 13.03 -15.90
N THR A 169 -14.22 12.19 -15.97
CA THR A 169 -12.89 12.50 -16.50
C THR A 169 -12.64 11.80 -17.84
N ALA A 170 -11.50 12.06 -18.46
CA ALA A 170 -11.04 11.35 -19.65
C ALA A 170 -10.25 10.06 -19.32
N VAL A 171 -10.28 9.61 -18.06
CA VAL A 171 -9.62 8.37 -17.63
C VAL A 171 -10.36 7.16 -18.20
N THR A 172 -9.64 6.29 -18.89
CA THR A 172 -10.14 5.01 -19.39
C THR A 172 -9.99 3.92 -18.33
N TYR A 173 -10.68 2.80 -18.54
CA TYR A 173 -10.52 1.63 -17.68
C TYR A 173 -9.09 1.04 -17.74
N GLU A 174 -8.43 1.12 -18.90
CA GLU A 174 -7.02 0.72 -19.04
C GLU A 174 -6.10 1.61 -18.21
N GLY A 175 -6.34 2.93 -18.24
CA GLY A 175 -5.65 3.90 -17.38
C GLY A 175 -5.82 3.60 -15.90
N LEU A 176 -7.03 3.23 -15.47
CA LEU A 176 -7.30 2.81 -14.09
C LEU A 176 -6.48 1.56 -13.72
N LEU A 177 -6.43 0.53 -14.57
CA LEU A 177 -5.67 -0.69 -14.29
C LEU A 177 -4.15 -0.45 -14.24
N ASN A 178 -3.64 0.54 -14.98
CA ASN A 178 -2.22 0.89 -14.98
C ASN A 178 -1.71 1.36 -13.61
N ILE A 179 -2.57 1.97 -12.79
CA ILE A 179 -2.19 2.44 -11.45
C ILE A 179 -2.32 1.36 -10.36
N ALA A 180 -2.71 0.12 -10.70
CA ALA A 180 -2.85 -0.97 -9.73
C ALA A 180 -1.53 -1.41 -9.05
N ASN A 181 -0.37 -0.93 -9.54
CA ASN A 181 0.92 -1.12 -8.86
C ASN A 181 1.03 -0.29 -7.56
N HIS A 182 0.29 0.82 -7.45
CA HIS A 182 0.36 1.68 -6.28
C HIS A 182 -0.39 1.02 -5.11
N PRO A 183 0.27 0.79 -3.96
CA PRO A 183 -0.22 -0.16 -2.94
C PRO A 183 -1.38 0.34 -2.08
N ARG A 184 -1.70 1.64 -2.14
CA ARG A 184 -2.67 2.28 -1.21
C ARG A 184 -3.65 3.23 -1.88
N ILE A 185 -3.54 3.44 -3.20
CA ILE A 185 -4.43 4.39 -3.87
C ILE A 185 -5.79 3.72 -4.04
N GLU A 186 -6.83 4.44 -3.70
CA GLU A 186 -8.22 4.02 -3.81
C GLU A 186 -8.91 5.01 -4.77
N PRO A 187 -8.97 4.67 -6.07
CA PRO A 187 -9.79 5.40 -7.01
C PRO A 187 -11.26 5.22 -6.64
N VAL A 188 -11.98 6.32 -6.57
CA VAL A 188 -13.41 6.37 -6.29
C VAL A 188 -14.10 6.91 -7.52
N SER A 189 -15.03 6.11 -8.04
CA SER A 189 -15.87 6.42 -9.18
C SER A 189 -17.26 5.91 -8.88
N LYS A 190 -18.26 6.78 -8.91
CA LYS A 190 -19.67 6.44 -8.70
C LYS A 190 -20.41 6.22 -10.02
N GLU A 191 -19.99 6.87 -11.09
CA GLU A 191 -20.72 6.92 -12.34
C GLU A 191 -19.89 6.48 -13.54
N GLN A 192 -18.58 6.75 -13.55
CA GLN A 192 -17.73 6.48 -14.71
C GLN A 192 -17.38 4.99 -14.91
N PHE A 193 -17.17 4.27 -13.82
CA PHE A 193 -16.86 2.84 -13.79
C PHE A 193 -17.88 2.09 -12.95
N ASN A 194 -18.27 0.90 -13.42
CA ASN A 194 -19.22 0.06 -12.71
C ASN A 194 -18.56 -0.70 -11.54
N GLN A 195 -19.38 -1.33 -10.70
CA GLN A 195 -18.91 -2.08 -9.54
C GLN A 195 -17.93 -3.21 -9.91
N GLU A 196 -18.18 -3.95 -11.00
CA GLU A 196 -17.32 -5.06 -11.43
C GLU A 196 -15.91 -4.58 -11.81
N GLN A 197 -15.82 -3.47 -12.54
CA GLN A 197 -14.55 -2.84 -12.90
C GLN A 197 -13.74 -2.41 -11.67
N MET A 198 -14.40 -1.81 -10.69
CA MET A 198 -13.76 -1.35 -9.44
C MET A 198 -13.31 -2.54 -8.57
N GLU A 199 -14.11 -3.61 -8.51
CA GLU A 199 -13.75 -4.84 -7.83
C GLU A 199 -12.56 -5.54 -8.50
N HIS A 200 -12.52 -5.55 -9.85
CA HIS A 200 -11.40 -6.10 -10.61
C HIS A 200 -10.11 -5.31 -10.37
N PHE A 201 -10.16 -3.98 -10.41
CA PHE A 201 -9.02 -3.12 -10.05
C PHE A 201 -8.51 -3.46 -8.64
N SER A 202 -9.41 -3.54 -7.66
CA SER A 202 -9.06 -3.85 -6.27
C SER A 202 -8.43 -5.23 -6.12
N LYS A 203 -8.91 -6.23 -6.86
CA LYS A 203 -8.30 -7.57 -6.92
C LYS A 203 -6.90 -7.52 -7.52
N LEU A 204 -6.73 -6.85 -8.65
CA LEU A 204 -5.44 -6.68 -9.31
C LEU A 204 -4.44 -5.98 -8.39
N GLN A 205 -4.83 -4.90 -7.73
CA GLN A 205 -3.99 -4.18 -6.78
C GLN A 205 -3.54 -5.09 -5.63
N ARG A 206 -4.44 -5.90 -5.05
CA ARG A 206 -4.08 -6.89 -4.03
C ARG A 206 -3.11 -7.94 -4.55
N GLU A 207 -3.30 -8.44 -5.77
CA GLU A 207 -2.39 -9.43 -6.39
C GLU A 207 -1.00 -8.85 -6.64
N LYS A 208 -0.93 -7.60 -7.09
CA LYS A 208 0.35 -6.90 -7.30
C LYS A 208 1.02 -6.55 -5.97
N ALA A 209 0.27 -6.16 -4.95
CA ALA A 209 0.79 -5.94 -3.60
C ALA A 209 1.31 -7.22 -2.93
N LYS A 210 0.77 -8.40 -3.29
CA LYS A 210 1.31 -9.70 -2.85
C LYS A 210 2.65 -10.04 -3.51
N LYS A 211 3.00 -9.42 -4.64
CA LYS A 211 4.20 -9.74 -5.44
C LYS A 211 5.34 -8.75 -5.19
N SER A 212 6.22 -9.10 -4.26
CA SER A 212 7.68 -9.15 -4.43
C SER A 212 8.40 -9.04 -3.08
N VAL A 213 8.50 -10.15 -2.35
CA VAL A 213 9.68 -10.29 -1.49
C VAL A 213 10.81 -10.68 -2.43
N LYS A 214 11.77 -9.78 -2.64
CA LYS A 214 12.97 -10.12 -3.42
C LYS A 214 13.65 -11.31 -2.74
N LEU A 215 14.07 -12.28 -3.55
CA LEU A 215 14.85 -13.41 -3.08
C LEU A 215 16.16 -12.88 -2.47
N ASP A 216 16.37 -13.17 -1.20
CA ASP A 216 17.64 -12.87 -0.52
C ASP A 216 18.63 -13.99 -0.85
N GLN A 217 19.52 -13.74 -1.80
CA GLN A 217 20.47 -14.74 -2.29
C GLN A 217 21.39 -15.26 -1.17
N GLN A 218 21.75 -14.41 -0.20
CA GLN A 218 22.56 -14.82 0.94
C GLN A 218 21.78 -15.77 1.85
N ALA A 219 20.51 -15.46 2.14
CA ALA A 219 19.66 -16.35 2.92
C ALA A 219 19.43 -17.71 2.23
N VAL A 220 19.35 -17.73 0.89
CA VAL A 220 19.27 -18.98 0.10
C VAL A 220 20.52 -19.82 0.29
N GLU A 221 21.72 -19.23 0.17
CA GLU A 221 22.99 -19.92 0.36
C GLU A 221 23.13 -20.48 1.79
N GLU A 222 22.75 -19.69 2.80
CA GLU A 222 22.72 -20.13 4.20
C GLU A 222 21.77 -21.32 4.40
N CYS A 223 20.55 -21.25 3.85
CA CYS A 223 19.57 -22.32 3.94
C CYS A 223 20.01 -23.60 3.22
N GLN A 224 20.59 -23.48 2.02
CA GLN A 224 21.12 -24.62 1.27
C GLN A 224 22.26 -25.29 2.03
N LYS A 225 23.15 -24.52 2.67
CA LYS A 225 24.21 -25.07 3.52
C LYS A 225 23.63 -25.88 4.68
N ILE A 226 22.66 -25.31 5.40
CA ILE A 226 22.00 -25.99 6.52
C ILE A 226 21.30 -27.29 6.08
N LEU A 227 20.66 -27.28 4.90
CA LEU A 227 20.03 -28.49 4.34
C LEU A 227 21.06 -29.55 3.96
N LYS A 228 22.22 -29.17 3.38
CA LYS A 228 23.32 -30.11 3.11
C LYS A 228 23.82 -30.78 4.39
N ASP A 229 24.09 -29.97 5.42
CA ASP A 229 24.56 -30.46 6.72
C ASP A 229 23.52 -31.39 7.37
N PHE A 230 22.23 -31.06 7.25
CA PHE A 230 21.13 -31.93 7.69
C PHE A 230 21.05 -33.24 6.90
N PHE A 231 21.15 -33.21 5.56
CA PHE A 231 21.11 -34.42 4.72
C PHE A 231 22.26 -35.37 5.03
N GLU A 232 23.46 -34.83 5.29
CA GLU A 232 24.62 -35.62 5.69
C GLU A 232 24.44 -36.23 7.07
N ALA A 233 24.00 -35.44 8.06
CA ALA A 233 23.72 -35.92 9.41
C ALA A 233 22.65 -37.01 9.42
N MET A 234 21.57 -36.85 8.65
CA MET A 234 20.56 -37.88 8.45
C MET A 234 21.17 -39.12 7.83
N THR A 235 21.94 -39.01 6.73
CA THR A 235 22.56 -40.16 6.07
C THR A 235 23.45 -40.98 7.02
N ILE A 236 24.23 -40.31 7.89
CA ILE A 236 25.05 -40.97 8.92
C ILE A 236 24.17 -41.70 9.92
N TRP A 237 23.14 -41.02 10.44
CA TRP A 237 22.19 -41.59 11.40
C TRP A 237 21.45 -42.80 10.81
N GLU A 238 20.94 -42.72 9.59
CA GLU A 238 20.22 -43.80 8.92
C GLU A 238 21.09 -45.06 8.73
N LYS A 239 22.37 -44.88 8.41
CA LYS A 239 23.35 -45.97 8.39
C LYS A 239 23.55 -46.58 9.77
N TYR A 240 23.67 -45.76 10.82
CA TYR A 240 23.81 -46.23 12.20
C TYR A 240 22.59 -47.05 12.64
N VAL A 241 21.38 -46.55 12.38
CA VAL A 241 20.12 -47.23 12.70
C VAL A 241 20.01 -48.56 11.96
N SER A 242 20.44 -48.62 10.70
CA SER A 242 20.41 -49.86 9.91
C SER A 242 21.28 -50.99 10.51
N GLN A 243 22.29 -50.64 11.32
CA GLN A 243 23.18 -51.59 11.99
C GLN A 243 22.74 -51.96 13.41
N LYS A 244 22.21 -51.00 14.17
CA LYS A 244 21.89 -51.15 15.60
C LYS A 244 20.42 -51.48 15.87
N GLY A 245 19.52 -51.10 14.98
CA GLY A 245 18.08 -51.16 15.18
C GLY A 245 17.52 -49.88 15.81
N PHE A 246 16.27 -49.55 15.46
CA PHE A 246 15.62 -48.29 15.86
C PHE A 246 15.31 -48.19 17.36
N GLU A 247 15.22 -49.32 18.06
CA GLU A 247 14.91 -49.38 19.50
C GLU A 247 16.09 -49.01 20.40
N ASP A 248 17.29 -48.84 19.83
CA ASP A 248 18.48 -48.45 20.56
C ASP A 248 18.36 -47.00 21.10
N GLU A 249 18.62 -46.81 22.40
CA GLU A 249 18.50 -45.50 23.05
C GLU A 249 19.49 -44.46 22.48
N GLU A 250 20.66 -44.90 22.00
CA GLU A 250 21.65 -44.03 21.37
C GLU A 250 21.18 -43.56 19.99
N VAL A 251 20.48 -44.42 19.23
CA VAL A 251 19.84 -44.06 17.96
C VAL A 251 18.84 -42.92 18.17
N LYS A 252 17.98 -43.05 19.19
CA LYS A 252 16.98 -42.04 19.52
C LYS A 252 17.61 -40.73 19.99
N LEU A 253 18.67 -40.81 20.81
CA LEU A 253 19.39 -39.64 21.29
C LEU A 253 20.06 -38.87 20.14
N GLN A 254 20.72 -39.57 19.22
CA GLN A 254 21.34 -38.96 18.04
C GLN A 254 20.30 -38.27 17.15
N LEU A 255 19.14 -38.90 16.93
CA LEU A 255 18.04 -38.32 16.16
C LEU A 255 17.56 -37.01 16.80
N MET A 256 17.35 -37.00 18.11
CA MET A 256 16.89 -35.81 18.83
C MET A 256 17.89 -34.67 18.76
N ASN A 257 19.20 -34.96 18.78
CA ASN A 257 20.24 -33.95 18.59
C ASN A 257 20.17 -33.33 17.18
N ILE A 258 19.97 -34.14 16.14
CA ILE A 258 19.77 -33.65 14.76
C ILE A 258 18.52 -32.77 14.70
N TRP A 259 17.40 -33.20 15.29
CA TRP A 259 16.16 -32.42 15.33
C TRP A 259 16.33 -31.09 16.05
N GLU A 260 16.97 -31.09 17.22
CA GLU A 260 17.23 -29.87 17.98
C GLU A 260 18.15 -28.90 17.21
N GLN A 261 19.11 -29.41 16.45
CA GLN A 261 20.02 -28.59 15.67
C GLN A 261 19.34 -27.96 14.45
N TYR A 262 18.62 -28.75 13.66
CA TYR A 262 18.17 -28.34 12.32
C TYR A 262 16.68 -28.06 12.19
N VAL A 263 15.84 -28.64 13.06
CA VAL A 263 14.38 -28.62 12.93
C VAL A 263 13.77 -27.68 13.96
N SER A 264 12.76 -26.92 13.53
CA SER A 264 12.02 -25.99 14.38
C SER A 264 10.68 -26.54 14.87
N GLU A 265 10.16 -27.55 14.18
CA GLU A 265 8.95 -28.25 14.60
C GLU A 265 9.21 -29.07 15.85
N LYS A 266 8.41 -28.83 16.89
CA LYS A 266 8.42 -29.64 18.11
C LYS A 266 7.46 -30.82 17.94
N PRO A 267 7.88 -32.06 18.22
CA PRO A 267 6.97 -33.20 18.28
C PRO A 267 5.84 -32.91 19.31
N ARG A 268 4.57 -33.05 18.92
CA ARG A 268 3.43 -32.87 19.84
C ARG A 268 3.18 -34.17 20.62
N LEU A 269 3.04 -34.07 21.95
CA LEU A 269 2.65 -35.20 22.82
C LEU A 269 1.30 -35.80 22.37
N GLY A 270 1.27 -37.10 22.07
CA GLY A 270 0.04 -37.86 21.84
C GLY A 270 -0.41 -38.05 20.38
N TYR A 271 0.26 -37.43 19.41
CA TYR A 271 0.13 -37.80 18.00
C TYR A 271 1.30 -38.73 17.63
N ARG A 272 1.09 -39.68 16.69
CA ARG A 272 2.16 -40.58 16.21
C ARG A 272 3.45 -39.78 16.01
N PRO A 273 4.62 -40.29 16.45
CA PRO A 273 5.89 -39.61 16.25
C PRO A 273 6.05 -39.29 14.77
N LEU A 274 6.81 -38.25 14.47
CA LEU A 274 7.49 -38.01 13.18
C LEU A 274 7.27 -39.15 12.19
N ALA A 275 6.58 -38.89 11.07
CA ALA A 275 6.50 -39.85 9.97
C ALA A 275 7.89 -39.99 9.32
N LEU A 276 8.82 -40.55 10.09
CA LEU A 276 10.22 -40.71 9.79
C LEU A 276 10.34 -41.99 8.98
N SER A 277 10.53 -41.81 7.68
CA SER A 277 10.96 -42.87 6.79
C SER A 277 12.46 -42.74 6.65
N TYR A 278 13.20 -43.85 6.74
CA TYR A 278 14.64 -43.82 6.52
C TYR A 278 15.10 -44.91 5.56
N SER A 279 16.23 -44.64 4.89
CA SER A 279 16.88 -45.55 3.96
C SER A 279 18.35 -45.72 4.33
N PRO A 280 18.89 -46.95 4.37
CA PRO A 280 20.33 -47.17 4.57
C PRO A 280 21.22 -46.48 3.52
N ALA A 281 20.66 -46.16 2.34
CA ALA A 281 21.33 -45.41 1.28
C ALA A 281 21.31 -43.88 1.48
N GLY A 282 20.62 -43.38 2.52
CA GLY A 282 20.37 -41.97 2.75
C GLY A 282 19.06 -41.52 2.10
N THR A 283 18.10 -41.01 2.87
CA THR A 283 16.81 -40.54 2.32
C THR A 283 16.97 -39.34 1.38
N TYR A 284 17.94 -38.47 1.67
CA TYR A 284 18.18 -37.23 0.93
C TYR A 284 19.49 -37.25 0.12
N SER A 285 20.18 -38.40 0.06
CA SER A 285 21.55 -38.47 -0.49
C SER A 285 21.64 -38.14 -1.99
N GLU A 286 20.52 -38.23 -2.70
CA GLU A 286 20.40 -37.92 -4.13
C GLU A 286 19.65 -36.62 -4.43
N ASP A 287 19.26 -35.85 -3.41
CA ASP A 287 18.50 -34.61 -3.60
C ASP A 287 19.40 -33.46 -4.07
N MET A 288 19.03 -32.86 -5.21
CA MET A 288 19.72 -31.70 -5.78
C MET A 288 18.87 -30.45 -5.63
N PHE A 289 19.45 -29.33 -5.19
CA PHE A 289 18.76 -28.05 -5.14
C PHE A 289 18.45 -27.53 -6.55
N ILE A 290 17.21 -27.12 -6.80
CA ILE A 290 16.76 -26.69 -8.12
C ILE A 290 16.22 -25.24 -8.15
N ASP A 291 15.67 -24.75 -7.04
CA ASP A 291 15.09 -23.39 -6.98
C ASP A 291 14.92 -22.92 -5.52
N ALA A 292 14.60 -21.64 -5.33
CA ALA A 292 14.24 -21.07 -4.05
C ALA A 292 13.18 -19.96 -4.17
N GLU A 293 12.27 -19.87 -3.18
CA GLU A 293 11.20 -18.87 -3.15
C GLU A 293 11.15 -18.18 -1.79
N GLN A 294 11.21 -16.84 -1.79
CA GLN A 294 11.08 -16.04 -0.57
C GLN A 294 9.62 -15.76 -0.25
N LEU A 295 9.13 -16.30 0.87
CA LEU A 295 7.76 -16.08 1.33
C LEU A 295 7.65 -14.81 2.18
N THR A 296 8.61 -14.60 3.08
CA THR A 296 8.74 -13.43 3.96
C THR A 296 10.21 -13.25 4.32
N LYS A 297 10.59 -12.14 4.96
CA LYS A 297 11.97 -11.96 5.48
C LYS A 297 12.50 -13.09 6.38
N ASN A 298 11.61 -13.90 6.96
CA ASN A 298 11.95 -14.97 7.91
C ASN A 298 11.51 -16.37 7.44
N LYS A 299 10.98 -16.50 6.21
CA LYS A 299 10.54 -17.77 5.64
C LYS A 299 10.91 -17.89 4.17
N LEU A 300 11.44 -19.04 3.79
CA LEU A 300 11.93 -19.35 2.45
C LEU A 300 11.59 -20.81 2.12
N TYR A 301 11.17 -21.10 0.89
CA TYR A 301 11.21 -22.46 0.36
C TYR A 301 12.53 -22.72 -0.35
N ILE A 302 13.13 -23.87 -0.08
CA ILE A 302 14.19 -24.45 -0.91
C ILE A 302 13.62 -25.68 -1.62
N TYR A 303 13.74 -25.71 -2.95
CA TYR A 303 13.25 -26.81 -3.77
C TYR A 303 14.38 -27.78 -4.08
N THR A 304 14.12 -29.08 -3.92
CA THR A 304 15.03 -30.16 -4.32
C THR A 304 14.36 -31.11 -5.30
N LYS A 305 15.18 -31.83 -6.06
CA LYS A 305 14.74 -32.94 -6.91
C LYS A 305 15.68 -34.13 -6.74
N THR A 306 15.11 -35.30 -6.47
CA THR A 306 15.86 -36.56 -6.33
C THR A 306 16.36 -37.01 -7.71
N LYS A 307 17.65 -37.33 -7.81
CA LYS A 307 18.29 -37.65 -9.10
C LYS A 307 17.76 -38.91 -9.78
N SER A 308 17.56 -40.02 -9.06
CA SER A 308 17.10 -41.29 -9.64
C SER A 308 15.60 -41.32 -9.93
N ALA A 309 14.78 -40.89 -8.96
CA ALA A 309 13.33 -41.04 -9.01
C ALA A 309 12.60 -39.79 -9.52
N GLY A 310 13.29 -38.63 -9.58
CA GLY A 310 12.70 -37.38 -10.07
C GLY A 310 11.68 -36.73 -9.12
N PHE A 311 11.51 -37.24 -7.89
CA PHE A 311 10.62 -36.65 -6.90
C PHE A 311 11.06 -35.22 -6.55
N GLU A 312 10.12 -34.28 -6.55
CA GLU A 312 10.37 -32.91 -6.15
C GLU A 312 9.93 -32.70 -4.70
N ARG A 313 10.80 -32.08 -3.91
CA ARG A 313 10.50 -31.69 -2.53
C ARG A 313 10.70 -30.20 -2.35
N ARG A 314 10.03 -29.65 -1.33
CA ARG A 314 10.32 -28.31 -0.85
C ARG A 314 10.44 -28.30 0.66
N PHE A 315 11.51 -27.69 1.13
CA PHE A 315 11.81 -27.47 2.53
C PHE A 315 11.39 -26.06 2.91
N LEU A 316 10.43 -25.93 3.82
CA LEU A 316 10.09 -24.65 4.41
C LEU A 316 11.14 -24.32 5.46
N MET A 317 11.98 -23.33 5.16
CA MET A 317 12.98 -22.79 6.07
C MET A 317 12.39 -21.62 6.85
N LYS A 318 12.65 -21.57 8.15
CA LYS A 318 12.21 -20.51 9.05
C LYS A 318 13.36 -19.98 9.88
N ARG A 319 13.45 -18.67 9.98
CA ARG A 319 14.44 -17.99 10.85
C ARG A 319 13.97 -18.00 12.30
N ILE A 320 14.80 -18.53 13.20
CA ILE A 320 14.60 -18.54 14.66
C ILE A 320 15.82 -17.88 15.30
N GLY A 321 15.63 -16.67 15.83
CA GLY A 321 16.74 -15.81 16.23
C GLY A 321 17.63 -15.50 15.03
N GLU A 322 18.91 -15.82 15.13
CA GLU A 322 19.89 -15.61 14.06
C GLU A 322 20.06 -16.81 13.11
N LYS A 323 19.44 -17.95 13.40
CA LYS A 323 19.64 -19.21 12.65
C LYS A 323 18.41 -19.59 11.82
N TRP A 324 18.64 -20.25 10.68
CA TRP A 324 17.58 -20.89 9.90
C TRP A 324 17.38 -22.34 10.35
N LYS A 325 16.13 -22.79 10.33
CA LYS A 325 15.74 -24.16 10.66
C LYS A 325 14.64 -24.65 9.73
N ILE A 326 14.54 -25.97 9.58
CA ILE A 326 13.49 -26.63 8.82
C ILE A 326 12.19 -26.56 9.64
N GLU A 327 11.14 -25.99 9.08
CA GLU A 327 9.80 -25.92 9.67
C GLU A 327 8.88 -27.02 9.14
N ALA A 328 9.01 -27.37 7.87
CA ALA A 328 8.23 -28.44 7.24
C ALA A 328 8.90 -28.96 5.97
N LEU A 329 8.58 -30.20 5.62
CA LEU A 329 8.89 -30.82 4.34
C LEU A 329 7.59 -31.12 3.59
N GLN A 330 7.60 -30.86 2.29
CA GLN A 330 6.53 -31.28 1.39
C GLN A 330 7.11 -31.96 0.16
N GLU A 331 6.43 -32.99 -0.32
CA GLU A 331 6.76 -33.70 -1.56
C GLU A 331 5.66 -33.47 -2.60
N ARG A 332 6.05 -33.47 -3.87
CA ARG A 332 5.17 -33.25 -5.00
C ARG A 332 4.78 -34.58 -5.63
N LEU A 333 3.54 -34.99 -5.35
CA LEU A 333 2.84 -36.08 -6.03
C LEU A 333 1.71 -35.46 -6.85
N ASP A 334 0.46 -35.52 -6.38
CA ASP A 334 -0.69 -34.79 -6.93
C ASP A 334 -0.83 -33.38 -6.31
N GLY A 335 0.27 -32.62 -6.36
CA GLY A 335 0.44 -31.35 -5.65
C GLY A 335 1.32 -31.47 -4.41
N TRP A 336 1.45 -30.37 -3.66
CA TRP A 336 2.34 -30.29 -2.50
C TRP A 336 1.68 -30.87 -1.24
N GLN A 337 2.13 -32.05 -0.83
CA GLN A 337 1.63 -32.71 0.37
C GLN A 337 2.69 -32.67 1.47
N ARG A 338 2.25 -32.41 2.71
CA ARG A 338 3.16 -32.45 3.86
C ARG A 338 3.52 -33.89 4.17
N ILE A 339 4.81 -34.15 4.25
CA ILE A 339 5.37 -35.44 4.65
C ILE A 339 6.21 -35.25 5.94
N GLY A 340 6.54 -36.36 6.60
CA GLY A 340 7.52 -36.32 7.69
C GLY A 340 8.93 -36.09 7.14
N LEU A 341 9.80 -35.60 8.02
CA LEU A 341 11.23 -35.49 7.78
C LEU A 341 11.93 -36.84 7.98
#